data_AF-A0A2K5DYX4-F1
#
_entry.id   AF-A0A2K5DYX4-F1
#
_cell.length_a   1.000
_cell.length_b   1.000
_cell.length_c   1.000
_cell.angle_alpha   90.00
_cell.angle_beta   90.00
_cell.angle_gamma   90.00
#
_symmetry.space_group_name_H-M   'P 1'
#
loop_
_entity.id
_entity.type
_entity.pdbx_description
1 polymer ?
#
loop_
_entity_poly.entity_id
_entity_poly.type
_entity_poly.pdbx_seq_one_letter_code
_entity_poly.pdbx_strand_id
1 'polypeptide(L)'
;MRRPRNWAVVWDAAIVLSTYLEMGLGAGTGLVGIVAALLGAHVTITDRKVALEFLKSNVQANLPPHIQSKTVVKELTWGQNLGSFSPGEFDLILGADIIYLEETFTDLLQTLEHLCSNHSVILLACRIRYEQDNNFLAMLERQFTVRKVHYDPEKDVHIYEAQKRNQKEDL
;
A
#
# COMPACT_ATOMS: atom_id res chain seq x y z
N MET A 1 -20.44 0.23 23.91
CA MET A 1 -20.14 0.72 22.54
C MET A 1 -19.07 -0.17 21.93
N ARG A 2 -19.25 -0.66 20.68
CA ARG A 2 -18.17 -1.32 19.94
C ARG A 2 -17.31 -0.24 19.27
N ARG A 3 -15.98 -0.31 19.38
CA ARG A 3 -15.10 0.57 18.59
C ARG A 3 -15.30 0.28 17.09
N PRO A 4 -15.24 1.28 16.20
CA PRO A 4 -15.28 1.03 14.75
C PRO A 4 -14.11 0.13 14.35
N ARG A 5 -14.32 -0.70 13.32
CA ARG A 5 -13.26 -1.58 12.79
C ARG A 5 -12.38 -0.75 11.85
N ASN A 6 -11.06 -0.74 12.09
CA ASN A 6 -10.09 0.14 11.44
C ASN A 6 -10.06 0.06 9.90
N TRP A 7 -10.55 -1.03 9.29
CA TRP A 7 -10.66 -1.22 7.84
C TRP A 7 -11.88 -0.53 7.19
N ALA A 8 -12.83 -0.02 7.99
CA ALA A 8 -14.05 0.63 7.49
C ALA A 8 -13.95 2.16 7.40
N VAL A 9 -12.74 2.72 7.48
CA VAL A 9 -12.48 4.16 7.54
C VAL A 9 -11.46 4.55 6.46
N VAL A 10 -11.67 5.69 5.82
CA VAL A 10 -10.67 6.31 4.93
C VAL A 10 -9.65 7.05 5.79
N TRP A 11 -8.39 6.63 5.71
CA TRP A 11 -7.27 7.25 6.43
C TRP A 11 -6.62 8.37 5.61
N ASP A 12 -6.23 9.46 6.28
CA ASP A 12 -5.64 10.64 5.64
C ASP A 12 -4.40 10.35 4.81
N ALA A 13 -3.57 9.39 5.24
CA ALA A 13 -2.38 8.98 4.48
C ALA A 13 -2.72 8.60 3.05
N ALA A 14 -3.87 7.97 2.86
CA ALA A 14 -4.34 7.55 1.57
C ALA A 14 -5.09 8.63 0.80
N ILE A 15 -5.55 9.70 1.46
CA ILE A 15 -5.96 10.94 0.79
C ILE A 15 -4.75 11.57 0.13
N VAL A 16 -3.66 11.71 0.88
CA VAL A 16 -2.42 12.31 0.40
C VAL A 16 -1.77 11.47 -0.69
N LEU A 17 -1.75 10.14 -0.58
CA LEU A 17 -1.22 9.27 -1.64
C LEU A 17 -1.98 9.42 -2.96
N SER A 18 -3.31 9.41 -2.91
CA SER A 18 -4.11 9.60 -4.13
C SER A 18 -4.00 11.02 -4.68
N THR A 19 -3.95 12.05 -3.82
CA THR A 19 -3.70 13.45 -4.24
C THR A 19 -2.31 13.63 -4.85
N TYR A 20 -1.30 12.86 -4.40
CA TYR A 20 0.04 12.80 -5.01
C TYR A 20 0.01 12.10 -6.38
N LEU A 21 -0.89 11.13 -6.57
CA LEU A 21 -1.31 10.61 -7.88
C LEU A 21 -2.31 11.54 -8.60
N GLU A 22 -2.29 12.84 -8.27
CA GLU A 22 -3.11 13.95 -8.79
C GLU A 22 -4.64 13.92 -8.52
N MET A 23 -5.22 12.92 -7.85
CA MET A 23 -6.68 12.85 -7.57
C MET A 23 -7.02 12.10 -6.25
N GLY A 24 -7.67 12.76 -5.26
CA GLY A 24 -7.66 12.34 -3.84
C GLY A 24 -8.48 11.12 -3.35
N LEU A 25 -8.17 10.70 -2.10
CA LEU A 25 -8.73 9.58 -1.28
C LEU A 25 -8.34 8.15 -1.77
N GLY A 26 -8.17 7.07 -0.98
CA GLY A 26 -8.50 6.82 0.44
C GLY A 26 -8.42 5.33 0.92
N ALA A 27 -7.35 4.60 0.58
CA ALA A 27 -7.05 3.14 0.63
C ALA A 27 -7.74 2.16 1.60
N GLY A 28 -8.20 2.51 2.81
CA GLY A 28 -8.80 1.52 3.72
C GLY A 28 -10.05 0.85 3.13
N THR A 29 -10.84 1.64 2.41
CA THR A 29 -11.99 1.17 1.61
C THR A 29 -11.59 0.54 0.26
N GLY A 30 -10.29 0.38 -0.02
CA GLY A 30 -9.73 0.04 -1.33
C GLY A 30 -9.39 1.24 -2.21
N LEU A 31 -9.66 2.47 -1.74
CA LEU A 31 -9.87 3.61 -2.63
C LEU A 31 -8.60 4.18 -3.30
N VAL A 32 -7.38 3.99 -2.77
CA VAL A 32 -6.14 4.23 -3.54
C VAL A 32 -6.06 3.32 -4.77
N GLY A 33 -6.46 2.04 -4.63
CA GLY A 33 -6.52 1.11 -5.75
C GLY A 33 -7.64 1.44 -6.74
N ILE A 34 -8.78 1.95 -6.25
CA ILE A 34 -9.88 2.46 -7.08
C ILE A 34 -9.41 3.68 -7.89
N VAL A 35 -8.73 4.66 -7.26
CA VAL A 35 -8.14 5.81 -7.97
C VAL A 35 -7.12 5.36 -9.02
N ALA A 36 -6.19 4.47 -8.68
CA ALA A 36 -5.23 3.94 -9.64
C ALA A 36 -5.90 3.26 -10.85
N ALA A 37 -6.99 2.51 -10.62
CA ALA A 37 -7.76 1.89 -11.68
C ALA A 37 -8.54 2.91 -12.53
N LEU A 38 -9.08 3.97 -11.92
CA LEU A 38 -9.72 5.09 -12.63
C LEU A 38 -8.74 5.89 -13.49
N LEU A 39 -7.47 5.97 -13.08
CA LEU A 39 -6.35 6.54 -13.86
C LEU A 39 -5.85 5.58 -14.97
N GLY A 40 -6.47 4.41 -15.13
CA GLY A 40 -6.24 3.47 -16.24
C GLY A 40 -5.28 2.32 -15.94
N ALA A 41 -4.73 2.24 -14.73
CA ALA A 41 -3.87 1.13 -14.34
C ALA A 41 -4.62 -0.22 -14.27
N HIS A 42 -3.89 -1.32 -14.42
CA HIS A 42 -4.41 -2.65 -14.09
C HIS A 42 -4.05 -2.93 -12.63
N VAL A 43 -5.05 -3.11 -11.77
CA VAL A 43 -4.85 -3.04 -10.31
C VAL A 43 -5.32 -4.32 -9.61
N THR A 44 -4.45 -4.89 -8.80
CA THR A 44 -4.82 -5.91 -7.81
C THR A 44 -4.95 -5.23 -6.45
N ILE A 45 -6.17 -5.08 -5.95
CA ILE A 45 -6.47 -4.45 -4.65
C ILE A 45 -6.64 -5.57 -3.61
N THR A 46 -5.91 -5.47 -2.49
CA THR A 46 -5.83 -6.56 -1.51
C THR A 46 -6.05 -6.12 -0.08
N ASP A 47 -6.67 -6.99 0.72
CA ASP A 47 -6.70 -6.92 2.18
C ASP A 47 -6.78 -8.36 2.74
N ARG A 48 -6.73 -8.49 4.06
CA ARG A 48 -6.99 -9.70 4.82
C ARG A 48 -8.44 -10.15 4.62
N LYS A 49 -8.68 -11.45 4.75
CA LYS A 49 -9.98 -12.13 4.57
C LYS A 49 -11.18 -11.41 5.20
N VAL A 50 -11.00 -10.85 6.41
CA VAL A 50 -12.05 -10.20 7.21
C VAL A 50 -12.54 -8.86 6.65
N ALA A 51 -11.77 -8.22 5.77
CA ALA A 51 -12.12 -6.97 5.10
C ALA A 51 -12.50 -7.17 3.62
N LEU A 52 -12.18 -8.34 3.04
CA LEU A 52 -12.30 -8.63 1.61
C LEU A 52 -13.72 -8.45 1.04
N GLU A 53 -14.77 -8.77 1.81
CA GLU A 53 -16.17 -8.57 1.39
C GLU A 53 -16.51 -7.09 1.25
N PHE A 54 -16.12 -6.28 2.24
CA PHE A 54 -16.32 -4.83 2.23
C PHE A 54 -15.50 -4.16 1.12
N LEU A 55 -14.25 -4.59 0.93
CA LEU A 55 -13.38 -4.16 -0.16
C LEU A 55 -14.03 -4.40 -1.53
N LYS A 56 -14.56 -5.61 -1.77
CA LYS A 56 -15.27 -5.94 -3.02
C LYS A 56 -16.48 -5.03 -3.25
N SER A 57 -17.28 -4.78 -2.21
CA SER A 57 -18.44 -3.89 -2.29
C SER A 57 -18.05 -2.47 -2.71
N ASN A 58 -17.02 -1.88 -2.09
CA ASN A 58 -16.55 -0.53 -2.43
C ASN A 58 -16.01 -0.46 -3.87
N VAL A 59 -15.25 -1.46 -4.31
CA VAL A 59 -14.70 -1.51 -5.68
C VAL A 59 -15.82 -1.61 -6.71
N GLN A 60 -16.82 -2.46 -6.47
CA GLN A 60 -18.00 -2.60 -7.34
C GLN A 60 -18.88 -1.34 -7.38
N ALA A 61 -19.00 -0.62 -6.27
CA ALA A 61 -19.83 0.58 -6.18
C ALA A 61 -19.21 1.81 -6.86
N ASN A 62 -17.87 1.88 -7.00
CA ASN A 62 -17.16 3.07 -7.48
C ASN A 62 -16.50 2.91 -8.86
N LEU A 63 -16.26 1.68 -9.35
CA LEU A 63 -15.66 1.47 -10.66
C LEU A 63 -16.71 1.22 -11.76
N PRO A 64 -16.65 1.91 -12.91
CA PRO A 64 -17.41 1.56 -14.10
C PRO A 64 -17.12 0.12 -14.58
N PRO A 65 -18.08 -0.58 -15.21
CA PRO A 65 -17.90 -1.99 -15.63
C PRO A 65 -16.67 -2.25 -16.52
N HIS A 66 -16.28 -1.30 -17.36
CA HIS A 66 -15.10 -1.41 -18.23
C HIS A 66 -13.77 -1.26 -17.49
N ILE A 67 -13.78 -0.71 -16.27
CA ILE A 67 -12.60 -0.61 -15.38
C ILE A 67 -12.58 -1.78 -14.39
N GLN A 68 -13.75 -2.28 -13.96
CA GLN A 68 -13.85 -3.51 -13.18
C GLN A 68 -13.18 -4.71 -13.88
N SER A 69 -13.23 -4.80 -15.21
CA SER A 69 -12.54 -5.86 -15.98
C SER A 69 -11.01 -5.80 -15.89
N LYS A 70 -10.45 -4.67 -15.45
CA LYS A 70 -9.01 -4.44 -15.21
C LYS A 70 -8.63 -4.42 -13.73
N THR A 71 -9.58 -4.69 -12.83
CA THR A 71 -9.40 -4.60 -11.38
C THR A 71 -9.68 -5.94 -10.72
N VAL A 72 -8.68 -6.50 -10.04
CA VAL A 72 -8.79 -7.75 -9.30
C VAL A 72 -8.86 -7.44 -7.81
N VAL A 73 -9.85 -8.01 -7.10
CA VAL A 73 -9.90 -7.94 -5.63
C VAL A 73 -9.58 -9.30 -5.03
N LYS A 74 -8.43 -9.40 -4.36
CA LYS A 74 -7.83 -10.67 -3.91
C LYS A 74 -7.43 -10.61 -2.44
N GLU A 75 -7.45 -11.74 -1.76
CA GLU A 75 -6.94 -11.85 -0.39
C GLU A 75 -5.40 -11.74 -0.39
N LEU A 76 -4.85 -10.90 0.48
CA LEU A 76 -3.44 -10.92 0.87
C LEU A 76 -3.34 -10.61 2.36
N THR A 77 -3.02 -11.62 3.14
CA THR A 77 -2.51 -11.43 4.51
C THR A 77 -0.99 -11.41 4.40
N TRP A 78 -0.34 -10.36 4.90
CA TRP A 78 1.11 -10.20 4.80
C TRP A 78 1.85 -11.41 5.39
N GLY A 79 2.99 -11.77 4.80
CA GLY A 79 3.80 -12.94 5.17
C GLY A 79 3.17 -14.29 4.79
N GLN A 80 1.91 -14.34 4.33
CA GLN A 80 1.15 -15.57 4.13
C GLN A 80 0.79 -15.81 2.67
N ASN A 81 0.97 -17.07 2.21
CA ASN A 81 0.59 -17.52 0.87
C ASN A 81 1.16 -16.66 -0.29
N LEU A 82 2.36 -16.10 -0.10
CA LEU A 82 3.00 -15.20 -1.08
C LEU A 82 3.21 -15.87 -2.44
N GLY A 83 3.44 -17.19 -2.48
CA GLY A 83 3.52 -17.98 -3.72
C GLY A 83 2.24 -18.02 -4.57
N SER A 84 1.13 -17.46 -4.10
CA SER A 84 -0.07 -17.20 -4.93
C SER A 84 0.03 -15.92 -5.76
N PHE A 85 1.09 -15.13 -5.60
CA PHE A 85 1.46 -13.96 -6.39
C PHE A 85 2.84 -14.23 -7.01
N SER A 86 3.03 -13.82 -8.26
CA SER A 86 4.32 -14.02 -8.93
C SER A 86 5.37 -13.07 -8.31
N PRO A 87 6.61 -13.52 -8.08
CA PRO A 87 7.66 -12.63 -7.59
C PRO A 87 7.88 -11.49 -8.58
N GLY A 88 7.87 -10.23 -8.12
CA GLY A 88 8.03 -9.06 -8.98
C GLY A 88 6.87 -8.78 -9.95
N GLU A 89 5.65 -9.26 -9.67
CA GLU A 89 4.46 -9.11 -10.54
C GLU A 89 4.01 -7.64 -10.76
N PHE A 90 4.43 -6.70 -9.92
CA PHE A 90 3.87 -5.35 -9.86
C PHE A 90 4.91 -4.26 -10.13
N ASP A 91 4.70 -3.43 -11.15
CA ASP A 91 5.54 -2.26 -11.43
C ASP A 91 5.41 -1.17 -10.34
N LEU A 92 4.23 -1.08 -9.71
CA LEU A 92 3.92 -0.11 -8.67
C LEU A 92 3.18 -0.78 -7.51
N ILE A 93 3.68 -0.61 -6.30
CA ILE A 93 3.10 -1.13 -5.05
C ILE A 93 2.69 0.06 -4.19
N LEU A 94 1.42 0.13 -3.79
CA LEU A 94 0.85 1.25 -3.06
C LEU A 94 0.42 0.81 -1.65
N GLY A 95 0.90 1.51 -0.62
CA GLY A 95 0.52 1.30 0.77
C GLY A 95 0.16 2.62 1.45
N ALA A 96 -0.92 2.66 2.22
CA ALA A 96 -1.31 3.87 2.94
C ALA A 96 -1.93 3.58 4.31
N ASP A 97 -1.37 4.20 5.35
CA ASP A 97 -1.63 3.93 6.78
C ASP A 97 -1.54 2.44 7.17
N ILE A 98 -0.61 1.72 6.54
CA ILE A 98 -0.34 0.28 6.80
C ILE A 98 0.77 0.04 7.84
N ILE A 99 1.54 1.07 8.20
CA ILE A 99 2.58 1.03 9.23
C ILE A 99 1.96 1.48 10.55
N TYR A 100 1.46 0.52 11.36
CA TYR A 100 0.91 0.79 12.70
C TYR A 100 0.85 -0.42 13.65
N LEU A 101 1.12 -1.65 13.17
CA LEU A 101 1.17 -2.87 13.98
C LEU A 101 2.58 -3.46 13.91
N GLU A 102 3.38 -3.21 14.95
CA GLU A 102 4.78 -3.66 15.04
C GLU A 102 4.94 -5.18 14.87
N GLU A 103 4.00 -5.95 15.42
CA GLU A 103 3.87 -7.41 15.26
C GLU A 103 3.76 -7.88 13.80
N THR A 104 3.42 -7.00 12.86
CA THR A 104 3.27 -7.32 11.41
C THR A 104 4.38 -6.76 10.53
N PHE A 105 5.37 -6.04 11.10
CA PHE A 105 6.41 -5.36 10.31
C PHE A 105 7.29 -6.33 9.51
N THR A 106 7.66 -7.47 10.09
CA THR A 106 8.43 -8.52 9.40
C THR A 106 7.62 -9.11 8.23
N ASP A 107 6.35 -9.44 8.47
CA ASP A 107 5.45 -10.00 7.47
C ASP A 107 5.20 -9.03 6.31
N LEU A 108 5.03 -7.74 6.62
CA LEU A 108 4.88 -6.67 5.63
C LEU A 108 6.18 -6.51 4.80
N LEU A 109 7.35 -6.49 5.44
CA LEU A 109 8.62 -6.38 4.73
C LEU A 109 8.85 -7.56 3.77
N GLN A 110 8.64 -8.80 4.22
CA GLN A 110 8.71 -10.00 3.37
C GLN A 110 7.73 -9.94 2.20
N THR A 111 6.54 -9.39 2.43
CA THR A 111 5.54 -9.18 1.36
C THR A 111 6.04 -8.18 0.33
N LEU A 112 6.59 -7.04 0.75
CA LEU A 112 7.18 -6.05 -0.15
C LEU A 112 8.37 -6.63 -0.93
N GLU A 113 9.28 -7.38 -0.28
CA GLU A 113 10.43 -8.04 -0.91
C GLU A 113 10.04 -9.04 -2.01
N HIS A 114 8.96 -9.80 -1.80
CA HIS A 114 8.43 -10.78 -2.75
C HIS A 114 7.74 -10.11 -3.95
N LEU A 115 6.88 -9.13 -3.68
CA LEU A 115 6.10 -8.45 -4.73
C LEU A 115 6.95 -7.48 -5.57
N CYS A 116 8.06 -6.96 -5.03
CA CYS A 116 8.89 -5.94 -5.65
C CYS A 116 10.03 -6.55 -6.50
N SER A 117 10.03 -6.24 -7.80
CA SER A 117 11.15 -6.50 -8.73
C SER A 117 12.26 -5.44 -8.60
N ASN A 118 13.30 -5.53 -9.43
CA ASN A 118 14.34 -4.49 -9.51
C ASN A 118 13.89 -3.20 -10.22
N HIS A 119 12.73 -3.23 -10.89
CA HIS A 119 12.14 -2.07 -11.58
C HIS A 119 10.88 -1.54 -10.89
N SER A 120 10.40 -2.25 -9.87
CA SER A 120 9.20 -1.92 -9.14
C SER A 120 9.43 -0.75 -8.19
N VAL A 121 8.46 0.17 -8.13
CA VAL A 121 8.43 1.29 -7.19
C VAL A 121 7.41 1.01 -6.10
N ILE A 122 7.76 1.26 -4.85
CA ILE A 122 6.84 1.21 -3.71
C ILE A 122 6.56 2.64 -3.26
N LEU A 123 5.29 3.04 -3.16
CA LEU A 123 4.89 4.29 -2.49
C LEU A 123 4.14 3.97 -1.19
N LEU A 124 4.74 4.37 -0.07
CA LEU A 124 4.19 4.23 1.27
C LEU A 124 3.82 5.59 1.83
N ALA A 125 2.52 5.84 2.00
CA ALA A 125 2.03 6.99 2.75
C ALA A 125 1.74 6.61 4.20
N CYS A 126 2.34 7.33 5.15
CA CYS A 126 2.13 7.08 6.57
C CYS A 126 2.20 8.37 7.40
N ARG A 127 1.55 8.32 8.56
CA ARG A 127 1.78 9.28 9.65
C ARG A 127 2.79 8.66 10.60
N ILE A 128 3.87 9.37 10.93
CA ILE A 128 4.85 8.91 11.92
C ILE A 128 4.37 9.40 13.29
N ARG A 129 3.79 8.49 14.09
CA ARG A 129 3.16 8.79 15.37
C ARG A 129 4.05 8.38 16.54
N TYR A 130 4.83 7.31 16.38
CA TYR A 130 5.66 6.72 17.43
C TYR A 130 7.02 6.24 16.90
N GLU A 131 7.93 5.88 17.82
CA GLU A 131 9.27 5.37 17.51
C GLU A 131 9.22 4.09 16.66
N GLN A 132 8.22 3.23 16.90
CA GLN A 132 7.95 2.02 16.12
C GLN A 132 7.81 2.29 14.62
N ASP A 133 7.22 3.40 14.22
CA ASP A 133 7.01 3.72 12.80
C ASP A 133 8.36 3.99 12.10
N ASN A 134 9.32 4.56 12.84
CA ASN A 134 10.70 4.72 12.37
C ASN A 134 11.46 3.38 12.36
N ASN A 135 11.16 2.46 13.29
CA ASN A 135 11.75 1.10 13.26
C ASN A 135 11.38 0.37 11.96
N PHE A 136 10.13 0.48 11.47
CA PHE A 136 9.76 -0.09 10.17
C PHE A 136 10.54 0.54 9.01
N LEU A 137 10.69 1.87 8.99
CA LEU A 137 11.49 2.55 7.95
C LEU A 137 12.95 2.09 7.99
N ALA A 138 13.55 1.96 9.18
CA ALA A 138 14.91 1.45 9.37
C ALA A 138 15.06 -0.05 9.03
N MET A 139 13.98 -0.83 9.05
CA MET A 139 13.95 -2.20 8.51
C MET A 139 13.91 -2.18 6.97
N LEU A 140 13.07 -1.33 6.38
CA LEU A 140 12.91 -1.15 4.94
C LEU A 140 14.23 -0.66 4.28
N GLU A 141 14.91 0.31 4.90
CA GLU A 141 16.20 0.86 4.45
C GLU A 141 17.37 -0.15 4.40
N ARG A 142 17.22 -1.34 4.99
CA ARG A 142 18.24 -2.41 4.87
C ARG A 142 18.25 -3.05 3.48
N GLN A 143 17.10 -3.06 2.81
CA GLN A 143 16.85 -3.84 1.58
C GLN A 143 16.44 -2.95 0.40
N PHE A 144 15.91 -1.76 0.71
CA PHE A 144 15.45 -0.78 -0.25
C PHE A 144 16.19 0.55 -0.07
N THR A 145 16.38 1.28 -1.16
CA THR A 145 16.69 2.71 -1.12
C THR A 145 15.37 3.43 -0.86
N VAL A 146 15.25 4.07 0.31
CA VAL A 146 14.03 4.79 0.73
C VAL A 146 14.26 6.30 0.63
N ARG A 147 13.27 7.02 0.11
CA ARG A 147 13.29 8.50 -0.05
C ARG A 147 11.96 9.09 0.35
N LYS A 148 11.96 10.14 1.18
CA LYS A 148 10.77 10.96 1.42
C LYS A 148 10.53 11.85 0.19
N VAL A 149 9.43 11.62 -0.54
CA VAL A 149 9.09 12.33 -1.79
C VAL A 149 8.02 13.39 -1.61
N HIS A 150 7.20 13.29 -0.55
CA HIS A 150 6.18 14.29 -0.24
C HIS A 150 5.92 14.41 1.27
N TYR A 151 5.39 15.56 1.69
CA TYR A 151 4.87 15.80 3.04
C TYR A 151 3.67 16.75 2.97
N ASP A 152 2.53 16.29 3.49
CA ASP A 152 1.35 17.12 3.75
C ASP A 152 1.40 17.58 5.22
N PRO A 153 1.65 18.88 5.50
CA PRO A 153 1.77 19.39 6.87
C PRO A 153 0.43 19.61 7.58
N GLU A 154 -0.69 19.70 6.84
CA GLU A 154 -2.02 19.84 7.45
C GLU A 154 -2.51 18.50 8.01
N LYS A 155 -2.17 17.42 7.32
CA LYS A 155 -2.53 16.05 7.70
C LYS A 155 -1.39 15.31 8.41
N ASP A 156 -0.20 15.89 8.50
CA ASP A 156 1.01 15.26 9.04
C ASP A 156 1.30 13.88 8.42
N VAL A 157 1.28 13.83 7.08
CA VAL A 157 1.51 12.60 6.29
C VAL A 157 2.76 12.75 5.45
N HIS A 158 3.68 11.81 5.57
CA HIS A 158 4.77 11.64 4.63
C HIS A 158 4.43 10.61 3.56
N ILE A 159 4.90 10.83 2.32
CA ILE A 159 5.02 9.76 1.31
C ILE A 159 6.50 9.41 1.17
N TYR A 160 6.78 8.13 1.32
CA TYR A 160 8.08 7.52 1.06
C TYR A 160 8.01 6.70 -0.23
N GLU A 161 8.96 6.94 -1.12
CA GLU A 161 9.27 6.06 -2.23
C GLU A 161 10.35 5.06 -1.81
N ALA A 162 10.19 3.79 -2.15
CA ALA A 162 11.20 2.76 -1.93
C ALA A 162 11.41 1.92 -3.19
N GLN A 163 12.68 1.68 -3.54
CA GLN A 163 13.11 0.84 -4.66
C GLN A 163 14.16 -0.16 -4.18
N LYS A 164 14.20 -1.37 -4.75
CA LYS A 164 15.09 -2.45 -4.31
C LYS A 164 16.57 -2.04 -4.49
N ARG A 165 17.41 -2.19 -3.45
CA ARG A 165 18.83 -1.78 -3.56
C ARG A 165 19.58 -2.70 -4.54
N ASN A 166 20.24 -2.12 -5.52
CA ASN A 166 21.11 -2.87 -6.43
C ASN A 166 22.39 -3.31 -5.70
N GLN A 167 22.49 -4.60 -5.39
CA GLN A 167 23.68 -5.22 -4.75
C GLN A 167 24.97 -5.18 -5.61
N LYS A 168 24.98 -4.43 -6.72
CA LYS A 168 26.13 -4.22 -7.61
C LYS A 168 26.84 -2.87 -7.40
N GLU A 169 26.32 -1.99 -6.54
CA GLU A 169 26.92 -0.67 -6.29
C GLU A 169 27.74 -0.63 -4.98
N ASP A 170 27.71 -1.70 -4.18
CA ASP A 170 28.42 -1.87 -2.90
C ASP A 170 29.64 -2.82 -2.97
N LEU A 171 30.19 -3.07 -4.18
CA LEU A 171 31.37 -3.92 -4.47
C LEU A 171 32.33 -3.26 -5.46
#